data_AF-A0A838T2G9-F1
#
_entry.id   AF-A0A838T2G9-F1
#
_cell.length_a   1.000
_cell.length_b   1.000
_cell.length_c   1.000
_cell.angle_alpha   90.00
_cell.angle_beta   90.00
_cell.angle_gamma   90.00
#
_symmetry.space_group_name_H-M   'P 1'
#
loop_
_entity.id
_entity.type
_entity.pdbx_description
1 polymer ?
#
loop_
_entity_poly.entity_id
_entity_poly.type
_entity_poly.pdbx_seq_one_letter_code
_entity_poly.pdbx_strand_id
1 'polypeptide(L)'
;MAKTEKTKTERVGLHNLVPAPGSHRDRKRLGRGPGSGTGKTSGKGHKGIKARAGHHGPGGGKPHFEGGQMPLTRRVPKRGFTNIFRVENQPVALDDLG
;
A
#
# COMPACT_ATOMS: atom_id res chain seq x y z
N MET A 1 -39.56 -10.43 0.74
CA MET A 1 -39.12 -11.28 -0.39
C MET A 1 -37.97 -12.15 0.11
N ALA A 2 -38.27 -13.42 0.40
CA ALA A 2 -37.36 -14.34 1.08
C ALA A 2 -36.20 -14.75 0.15
N LYS A 3 -34.97 -14.69 0.66
CA LYS A 3 -33.80 -15.27 0.00
C LYS A 3 -33.80 -16.76 0.29
N THR A 4 -34.00 -17.59 -0.72
CA THR A 4 -33.97 -19.06 -0.60
C THR A 4 -32.52 -19.51 -0.59
N GLU A 5 -32.01 -19.98 0.55
CA GLU A 5 -30.76 -20.71 0.63
C GLU A 5 -30.96 -22.11 0.03
N LYS A 6 -30.20 -22.45 -1.01
CA LYS A 6 -30.15 -23.80 -1.58
C LYS A 6 -28.75 -24.37 -1.36
N THR A 7 -28.61 -25.22 -0.35
CA THR A 7 -27.40 -26.03 -0.14
C THR A 7 -27.60 -27.38 -0.81
N LYS A 8 -27.00 -27.55 -1.99
CA LYS A 8 -26.84 -28.87 -2.62
C LYS A 8 -25.35 -29.21 -2.52
N THR A 9 -25.01 -30.27 -1.79
CA THR A 9 -23.62 -30.73 -1.66
C THR A 9 -23.19 -31.39 -2.97
N GLU A 10 -22.61 -30.60 -3.87
CA GLU A 10 -21.95 -31.10 -5.08
C GLU A 10 -20.49 -31.48 -4.73
N ARG A 11 -19.97 -32.55 -5.33
CA ARG A 11 -18.55 -32.93 -5.13
C ARG A 11 -17.66 -31.78 -5.60
N VAL A 12 -16.63 -31.44 -4.81
CA VAL A 12 -15.67 -30.40 -5.16
C VAL A 12 -14.98 -30.75 -6.48
N GLY A 13 -14.97 -29.81 -7.42
CA GLY A 13 -14.37 -29.90 -8.74
C GLY A 13 -13.93 -28.51 -9.21
N LEU A 14 -13.15 -28.43 -10.30
CA LEU A 14 -12.54 -27.16 -10.71
C LEU A 14 -13.55 -26.02 -10.97
N HIS A 15 -14.79 -26.37 -11.33
CA HIS A 15 -15.85 -25.42 -11.64
C HIS A 15 -16.57 -24.82 -10.41
N ASN A 16 -16.38 -25.39 -9.22
CA ASN A 16 -17.05 -24.94 -7.99
C ASN A 16 -16.09 -24.44 -6.91
N LEU A 17 -14.80 -24.31 -7.23
CA LEU A 17 -13.82 -23.66 -6.37
C LEU A 17 -14.04 -22.14 -6.38
N VAL A 18 -14.27 -21.57 -5.21
CA VAL A 18 -14.42 -20.13 -5.00
C VAL A 18 -13.46 -19.70 -3.88
N PRO A 19 -12.72 -18.59 -4.03
CA PRO A 19 -11.85 -18.10 -2.97
C PRO A 19 -12.66 -17.68 -1.74
N ALA A 20 -12.01 -17.68 -0.57
CA ALA A 20 -12.62 -17.17 0.65
C ALA A 20 -13.10 -15.71 0.46
N PRO A 21 -14.26 -15.34 1.00
CA PRO A 21 -14.80 -13.99 0.83
C PRO A 21 -13.81 -12.94 1.33
N GLY A 22 -13.50 -11.95 0.48
CA GLY A 22 -12.55 -10.89 0.79
C GLY A 22 -11.06 -11.22 0.56
N SER A 23 -10.74 -12.45 0.15
CA SER A 23 -9.37 -12.86 -0.20
C SER A 23 -8.81 -12.05 -1.39
N HIS A 24 -9.67 -11.69 -2.36
CA HIS A 24 -9.30 -10.86 -3.50
C HIS A 24 -10.20 -9.62 -3.61
N ARG A 25 -9.61 -8.52 -4.11
CA ARG A 25 -10.32 -7.28 -4.45
C ARG A 25 -9.93 -6.83 -5.85
N ASP A 26 -10.89 -6.37 -6.62
CA ASP A 26 -10.66 -5.89 -7.98
C ASP A 26 -9.80 -4.62 -7.99
N ARG A 27 -8.82 -4.59 -8.90
CA ARG A 27 -7.99 -3.40 -9.09
C ARG A 27 -8.78 -2.29 -9.76
N LYS A 28 -8.70 -1.08 -9.20
CA LYS A 28 -9.22 0.13 -9.84
C LYS A 28 -8.49 0.42 -11.15
N ARG A 29 -9.23 0.41 -12.26
CA ARG A 29 -8.74 0.82 -13.59
C ARG A 29 -9.02 2.30 -13.81
N LEU A 30 -7.97 3.11 -13.84
CA LEU A 30 -8.06 4.57 -13.98
C LEU A 30 -8.37 4.98 -15.44
N GLY A 31 -9.01 6.15 -15.62
CA GLY A 31 -9.24 6.72 -16.95
C GLY A 31 -10.31 5.99 -17.79
N ARG A 32 -11.33 5.40 -17.13
CA ARG A 32 -12.42 4.64 -17.79
C ARG A 32 -13.75 5.38 -17.72
N GLY A 33 -13.80 6.60 -18.27
CA GLY A 33 -15.01 7.40 -18.36
C GLY A 33 -15.50 8.00 -17.02
N PRO A 34 -16.50 8.90 -17.05
CA PRO A 34 -16.97 9.64 -15.87
C PRO A 34 -17.63 8.72 -14.82
N GLY A 35 -18.36 7.69 -15.25
CA GLY A 35 -19.01 6.72 -14.34
C GLY A 35 -18.05 5.93 -13.44
N SER A 36 -16.77 5.85 -13.81
CA SER A 36 -15.73 5.21 -12.98
C SER A 36 -15.28 6.05 -11.77
N GLY A 37 -15.75 7.29 -11.63
CA GLY A 37 -15.30 8.25 -10.60
C GLY A 37 -13.85 8.74 -10.77
N THR A 38 -13.07 8.17 -11.69
CA THR A 38 -11.68 8.56 -11.98
C THR A 38 -11.39 8.71 -13.47
N GLY A 39 -12.41 9.08 -14.26
CA GLY A 39 -12.27 9.25 -15.70
C GLY A 39 -11.37 10.43 -16.08
N LYS A 40 -11.83 11.66 -15.82
CA LYS A 40 -11.25 12.88 -16.40
C LYS A 40 -9.78 13.12 -16.07
N THR A 41 -9.39 12.95 -14.81
CA THR A 41 -8.04 13.28 -14.33
C THR A 41 -7.28 12.07 -13.81
N SER A 42 -7.87 10.87 -13.87
CA SER A 42 -7.30 9.66 -13.27
C SER A 42 -6.91 9.82 -11.79
N GLY A 43 -7.58 10.73 -11.06
CA GLY A 43 -7.29 11.05 -9.66
C GLY A 43 -6.08 11.97 -9.44
N LYS A 44 -5.43 12.48 -10.50
CA LYS A 44 -4.23 13.34 -10.38
C LYS A 44 -4.54 14.84 -10.20
N GLY A 45 -5.78 15.26 -10.46
CA GLY A 45 -6.18 16.67 -10.43
C GLY A 45 -5.86 17.44 -11.73
N HIS A 46 -5.75 18.76 -11.62
CA HIS A 46 -5.47 19.67 -12.74
C HIS A 46 -3.97 19.78 -13.07
N LYS A 47 -3.61 20.69 -13.98
CA LYS A 47 -2.25 20.90 -14.47
C LYS A 47 -1.29 21.22 -13.30
N GLY A 48 -0.16 20.53 -13.23
CA GLY A 48 0.89 20.73 -12.23
C GLY A 48 1.97 19.67 -12.35
N ILE A 49 3.10 19.84 -11.66
CA ILE A 49 4.24 18.92 -11.76
C ILE A 49 3.86 17.47 -11.40
N LYS A 50 3.01 17.27 -10.38
CA LYS A 50 2.49 15.95 -9.95
C LYS A 50 1.56 15.27 -10.97
N ALA A 51 0.92 16.06 -11.83
CA ALA A 51 0.01 15.53 -12.84
C ALA A 51 0.75 15.04 -14.11
N ARG A 52 2.04 15.39 -14.28
CA ARG A 52 2.84 15.01 -15.45
C ARG A 52 3.40 13.59 -15.33
N ALA A 53 3.71 12.99 -16.47
CA ALA A 53 4.42 11.72 -16.51
C ALA A 53 5.82 11.88 -15.91
N GLY A 54 6.36 10.81 -15.31
CA GLY A 54 7.72 10.81 -14.75
C GLY A 54 7.88 11.45 -13.36
N HIS A 55 6.91 12.22 -12.85
CA HIS A 55 7.06 12.86 -11.53
C HIS A 55 7.18 11.87 -10.36
N HIS A 56 6.61 10.67 -10.47
CA HIS A 56 6.72 9.62 -9.44
C HIS A 56 7.71 8.50 -9.83
N GLY A 57 8.43 8.65 -10.94
CA GLY A 57 9.40 7.65 -11.41
C GLY A 57 10.80 7.84 -10.84
N PRO A 58 11.77 7.01 -11.24
CA PRO A 58 13.19 7.20 -10.95
C PRO A 58 13.64 8.56 -11.53
N GLY A 59 13.98 9.52 -10.67
CA GLY A 59 14.30 10.90 -11.08
C GLY A 59 13.14 11.91 -10.97
N GLY A 60 11.95 11.45 -10.59
CA GLY A 60 10.81 12.27 -10.21
C GLY A 60 11.02 13.04 -8.89
N GLY A 61 9.96 13.68 -8.38
CA GLY A 61 10.01 14.47 -7.15
C GLY A 61 10.64 13.67 -6.01
N LYS A 62 11.82 14.12 -5.54
CA LYS A 62 12.52 13.46 -4.45
C LYS A 62 11.64 13.53 -3.19
N PRO A 63 11.38 12.42 -2.48
CA PRO A 63 10.54 12.44 -1.27
C PRO A 63 11.03 13.43 -0.20
N HIS A 64 12.33 13.69 -0.16
CA HIS A 64 12.98 14.60 0.78
C HIS A 64 13.03 16.06 0.31
N PHE A 65 12.49 16.38 -0.86
CA PHE A 65 12.52 17.74 -1.40
C PHE A 65 11.36 18.58 -0.86
N GLU A 66 11.69 19.63 -0.12
CA GLU A 66 10.75 20.55 0.54
C GLU A 66 10.59 21.88 -0.22
N GLY A 67 10.70 21.87 -1.56
CA GLY A 67 10.38 23.06 -2.38
C GLY A 67 11.47 24.14 -2.41
N GLY A 68 12.73 23.79 -2.18
CA GLY A 68 13.86 24.72 -2.11
C GLY A 68 14.34 25.01 -0.69
N GLN A 69 13.54 24.62 0.30
CA GLN A 69 13.94 24.59 1.69
C GLN A 69 14.97 23.47 1.93
N MET A 70 15.90 23.68 2.89
CA MET A 70 16.84 22.63 3.29
C MET A 70 16.06 21.41 3.82
N PRO A 71 16.27 20.20 3.28
CA PRO A 71 15.57 19.00 3.73
C PRO A 71 15.76 18.71 5.21
N LEU A 72 14.72 18.18 5.86
CA LEU A 72 14.76 17.77 7.27
C LEU A 72 15.95 16.87 7.62
N THR A 73 16.30 15.93 6.74
CA THR A 73 17.45 15.02 6.92
C THR A 73 18.80 15.72 7.02
N ARG A 74 18.90 16.95 6.52
CA ARG A 74 20.11 17.79 6.63
C ARG A 74 20.04 18.77 7.80
N ARG A 75 18.83 19.09 8.27
CA ARG A 75 18.60 20.02 9.39
C ARG A 75 18.83 19.37 10.74
N VAL A 76 18.43 18.10 10.87
CA VAL A 76 18.57 17.36 12.12
C VAL A 76 20.01 16.85 12.25
N PRO A 77 20.67 17.04 13.41
CA PRO A 77 22.01 16.51 13.63
C PRO A 77 21.98 14.98 13.61
N LYS A 78 23.04 14.38 13.06
CA LYS A 78 23.29 12.94 13.24
C LYS A 78 23.62 12.70 14.72
N ARG A 79 22.92 11.77 15.37
CA ARG A 79 23.12 11.44 16.79
C ARG A 79 23.47 9.97 16.96
N GLY A 80 24.32 9.68 17.95
CA GLY A 80 24.73 8.33 18.31
C GLY A 80 25.78 7.73 17.37
N PHE A 81 26.07 6.45 17.60
CA PHE A 81 26.94 5.62 16.77
C PHE A 81 26.36 4.19 16.74
N THR A 82 26.62 3.45 15.68
CA THR A 82 26.24 2.03 15.59
C THR A 82 27.42 1.18 16.06
N ASN A 83 27.27 0.43 17.14
CA ASN A 83 28.31 -0.48 17.63
C ASN A 83 28.34 -1.76 16.77
N ILE A 84 29.45 -2.00 16.06
CA ILE A 84 29.67 -3.21 15.25
C ILE A 84 29.89 -4.48 16.09
N PHE A 85 30.21 -4.34 17.37
CA PHE A 85 30.46 -5.44 18.31
C PHE A 85 29.30 -5.67 19.29
N ARG A 86 28.09 -5.21 18.94
CA ARG A 86 26.93 -5.38 19.80
C ARG A 86 26.59 -6.88 19.93
N VAL A 87 26.61 -7.40 21.15
CA VAL A 87 26.10 -8.75 21.46
C VAL A 87 24.58 -8.71 21.44
N GLU A 88 23.96 -9.60 20.67
CA GLU A 88 22.51 -9.76 20.62
C GLU A 88 22.04 -10.70 21.73
N ASN A 89 21.22 -10.17 22.64
CA ASN A 89 20.58 -10.95 23.68
C ASN A 89 19.12 -11.19 23.29
N GLN A 90 18.61 -12.40 23.55
CA GLN A 90 17.19 -12.70 23.41
C GLN A 90 16.42 -12.03 24.56
N PRO A 91 15.50 -11.09 24.28
CA PRO A 91 14.59 -10.60 25.31
C PRO A 91 13.61 -11.73 25.67
N VAL A 92 13.55 -12.11 26.94
CA VAL A 92 12.59 -13.09 27.47
C VAL A 92 11.70 -12.36 28.46
N ALA A 93 10.38 -12.41 28.24
CA ALA A 93 9.42 -11.82 29.16
C ALA A 93 9.16 -12.77 30.34
N LEU A 94 8.83 -12.22 31.51
CA LEU A 94 8.52 -13.03 32.69
C LEU A 94 7.27 -13.90 32.50
N ASP A 95 6.32 -13.46 31.67
CA ASP A 95 5.09 -14.21 31.37
C ASP A 95 5.37 -15.49 30.54
N ASP A 96 6.50 -15.56 29.83
CA ASP A 96 6.89 -16.73 29.03
C ASP A 96 7.56 -17.84 29.88
N LEU A 97 7.80 -17.55 31.18
CA LEU A 97 8.50 -18.42 32.13
C LEU A 97 7.55 -19.21 33.06
N GLY A 98 6.23 -19.19 32.78
CA GLY A 98 5.19 -19.89 33.55
C GLY A 98 4.47 -20.97 32.76
#